data_AF-A0AAW3WIP6-F1
#
_entry.id   AF-A0AAW3WIP6-F1
#
_cell.length_a   1.000
_cell.length_b   1.000
_cell.length_c   1.000
_cell.angle_alpha   90.00
_cell.angle_beta   90.00
_cell.angle_gamma   90.00
#
_symmetry.space_group_name_H-M   'P 1'
#
loop_
_entity.id
_entity.type
_entity.pdbx_description
1 polymer ?
#
loop_
_entity_poly.entity_id
_entity_poly.type
_entity_poly.pdbx_seq_one_letter_code
_entity_poly.pdbx_strand_id
1 'polypeptide(L)'
;MFPNREIAEKELELAGELNPGPWTEHSINVGLAAQIIAEKCGNLNPEKAYVLGILHDIGRRCGIVARRHAIEGYKFMLKKGWDEVARICLTHSFPVPDFNKEIGKN
;
A
#
# COMPACT_ATOMS: atom_id res chain seq x y z
N MET A 1 -13.78 2.90 -2.51
CA MET A 1 -13.88 1.81 -1.53
C MET A 1 -12.50 1.32 -1.10
N PHE A 2 -12.37 1.07 0.20
CA PHE A 2 -11.22 0.46 0.85
C PHE A 2 -11.75 -0.43 2.00
N PRO A 3 -11.00 -1.45 2.45
CA PRO A 3 -11.43 -2.30 3.55
C PRO A 3 -11.38 -1.55 4.89
N ASN A 4 -11.99 -2.13 5.93
CA ASN A 4 -11.73 -1.66 7.29
C ASN A 4 -10.32 -2.08 7.75
N ARG A 5 -9.90 -1.53 8.90
CA ARG A 5 -8.58 -1.75 9.49
C ARG A 5 -8.24 -3.23 9.70
N GLU A 6 -9.13 -3.97 10.34
CA GLU A 6 -8.94 -5.39 10.66
C GLU A 6 -8.76 -6.25 9.38
N ILE A 7 -9.59 -6.02 8.36
CA ILE A 7 -9.48 -6.73 7.07
C ILE A 7 -8.15 -6.39 6.38
N ALA A 8 -7.70 -5.13 6.45
CA ALA A 8 -6.46 -4.70 5.85
C ALA A 8 -5.23 -5.31 6.54
N GLU A 9 -5.23 -5.35 7.88
CA GLU A 9 -4.17 -5.98 8.69
C GLU A 9 -4.10 -7.49 8.42
N LYS A 10 -5.25 -8.17 8.39
CA LYS A 10 -5.32 -9.59 8.04
C LYS A 10 -4.84 -9.86 6.62
N GLU A 11 -5.15 -8.98 5.67
CA GLU A 11 -4.67 -9.15 4.29
C GLU A 11 -3.15 -9.01 4.20
N LEU A 12 -2.57 -8.07 4.96
CA LEU A 12 -1.12 -7.90 5.03
C LEU A 12 -0.43 -9.10 5.68
N GLU A 13 -1.02 -9.66 6.75
CA GLU A 13 -0.54 -10.87 7.40
C GLU A 13 -0.49 -12.05 6.41
N LEU A 14 -1.61 -12.34 5.73
CA LEU A 14 -1.68 -13.39 4.71
C LEU A 14 -0.69 -13.16 3.57
N ALA A 15 -0.49 -11.91 3.15
CA ALA A 15 0.49 -11.58 2.12
C ALA A 15 1.93 -11.79 2.59
N GLY A 16 2.20 -11.55 3.88
CA GLY A 16 3.48 -11.82 4.53
C GLY A 16 3.80 -13.31 4.62
N GLU A 17 2.80 -14.17 4.81
CA GLU A 17 2.98 -15.63 4.74
C GLU A 17 3.38 -16.09 3.34
N LEU A 18 2.79 -15.49 2.29
CA LEU A 18 3.08 -15.83 0.90
C LEU A 18 4.46 -15.35 0.43
N ASN A 19 4.94 -14.23 0.98
CA ASN A 19 6.26 -13.69 0.70
C ASN A 19 6.89 -13.11 1.98
N PRO A 20 7.54 -13.94 2.81
CA PRO A 20 8.15 -13.48 4.05
C PRO A 20 9.27 -12.47 3.81
N GLY A 21 9.33 -11.42 4.63
CA GLY A 21 10.40 -10.44 4.56
C GLY A 21 10.07 -9.14 5.30
N PRO A 22 11.02 -8.18 5.34
CA PRO A 22 10.87 -6.94 6.12
C PRO A 22 9.82 -5.96 5.54
N TRP A 23 9.26 -6.25 4.37
CA TRP A 23 8.34 -5.34 3.69
C TRP A 23 6.96 -5.24 4.38
N THR A 24 6.55 -6.25 5.15
CA THR A 24 5.32 -6.21 5.94
C THR A 24 5.45 -5.23 7.10
N GLU A 25 6.56 -5.28 7.84
CA GLU A 25 6.88 -4.31 8.91
C GLU A 25 7.04 -2.89 8.36
N HIS A 26 7.72 -2.74 7.22
CA HIS A 26 7.73 -1.46 6.47
C HIS A 26 6.32 -0.96 6.20
N SER A 27 5.42 -1.82 5.71
CA SER A 27 4.05 -1.43 5.40
C SER A 27 3.27 -0.99 6.63
N ILE A 28 3.44 -1.67 7.77
CA ILE A 28 2.86 -1.27 9.06
C ILE A 28 3.37 0.13 9.46
N ASN A 29 4.68 0.35 9.40
CA ASN A 29 5.28 1.64 9.73
C ASN A 29 4.79 2.77 8.82
N VAL A 30 4.62 2.51 7.51
CA VAL A 30 4.02 3.47 6.57
C VAL A 30 2.58 3.79 6.94
N GLY A 31 1.77 2.79 7.28
CA GLY A 31 0.40 3.00 7.74
C GLY A 31 0.31 3.87 8.99
N LEU A 32 1.12 3.58 10.01
CA LEU A 32 1.19 4.37 11.25
C LEU A 32 1.63 5.80 10.97
N ALA A 33 2.66 6.00 10.15
CA ALA A 33 3.12 7.34 9.78
C ALA A 33 2.02 8.12 9.03
N ALA A 34 1.33 7.48 8.07
CA ALA A 34 0.23 8.08 7.34
C ALA A 34 -0.94 8.48 8.26
N GLN A 35 -1.27 7.63 9.24
CA GLN A 35 -2.27 7.91 10.26
C GLN A 35 -1.91 9.17 11.06
N ILE A 36 -0.71 9.22 11.62
CA ILE A 36 -0.23 10.34 12.44
C ILE A 36 -0.21 11.65 11.65
N ILE A 37 0.24 11.63 10.40
CA ILE A 37 0.24 12.82 9.54
C ILE A 37 -1.20 13.30 9.29
N ALA A 38 -2.10 12.38 8.94
CA ALA A 38 -3.50 12.71 8.69
C ALA A 38 -4.19 13.33 9.91
N GLU A 39 -3.90 12.86 11.12
CA GLU A 39 -4.39 13.47 12.38
C GLU A 39 -3.96 14.92 12.54
N LYS A 40 -2.77 15.28 12.06
CA LYS A 40 -2.25 16.67 12.15
C LYS A 40 -2.77 17.58 11.03
N CYS A 41 -3.20 17.02 9.90
CA CYS A 41 -3.74 17.82 8.79
C CYS A 41 -5.18 18.31 9.06
N GLY A 42 -5.95 17.63 9.91
CA GLY A 42 -7.31 18.04 10.31
C GLY A 42 -8.41 17.90 9.24
N ASN A 43 -8.04 17.79 7.96
CA ASN A 43 -8.95 17.59 6.83
C ASN A 43 -8.83 16.21 6.17
N LEU A 44 -8.00 15.32 6.72
CA LEU A 44 -7.79 13.95 6.24
C LEU A 44 -8.41 12.95 7.23
N ASN A 45 -8.83 11.79 6.72
CA ASN A 45 -9.31 10.69 7.56
C ASN A 45 -8.13 9.81 8.00
N PRO A 46 -7.78 9.77 9.30
CA PRO A 46 -6.61 9.02 9.78
C PRO A 46 -6.70 7.50 9.58
N GLU A 47 -7.88 6.92 9.81
CA GLU A 47 -8.12 5.48 9.65
C GLU A 47 -7.98 5.06 8.19
N LYS A 48 -8.51 5.89 7.27
CA LYS A 48 -8.31 5.67 5.84
C LYS A 48 -6.84 5.78 5.46
N ALA A 49 -6.12 6.78 5.97
CA ALA A 49 -4.69 6.95 5.70
C ALA A 49 -3.88 5.73 6.17
N TYR A 50 -4.20 5.19 7.35
CA TYR A 50 -3.63 3.94 7.85
C TYR A 50 -3.85 2.78 6.87
N VAL A 51 -5.11 2.50 6.51
CA VAL A 51 -5.47 1.37 5.65
C VAL A 51 -4.78 1.46 4.28
N LEU A 52 -4.80 2.64 3.66
CA LEU A 52 -4.14 2.85 2.37
C LEU A 52 -2.62 2.69 2.49
N GLY A 53 -2.03 3.13 3.60
CA GLY A 53 -0.60 2.99 3.88
C GLY A 53 -0.19 1.53 4.05
N ILE A 54 -0.88 0.73 4.86
CA ILE A 54 -0.48 -0.67 5.09
C ILE A 54 -0.63 -1.57 3.86
N LEU A 55 -1.50 -1.20 2.91
CA LEU A 55 -1.74 -1.97 1.70
C LEU A 55 -1.00 -1.46 0.47
N HIS A 56 -0.21 -0.38 0.55
CA HIS A 56 0.43 0.23 -0.64
C HIS A 56 1.29 -0.77 -1.42
N ASP A 57 2.07 -1.58 -0.71
CA ASP A 57 3.03 -2.54 -1.26
C ASP A 57 2.49 -3.98 -1.37
N ILE A 58 1.19 -4.18 -1.20
CA ILE A 58 0.57 -5.53 -1.11
C ILE A 58 0.84 -6.44 -2.31
N GLY A 59 1.18 -5.87 -3.47
CA GLY A 59 1.58 -6.64 -4.65
C GLY A 59 2.89 -7.43 -4.44
N ARG A 60 3.69 -7.13 -3.41
CA ARG A 60 4.82 -7.94 -2.99
C ARG A 60 4.43 -9.35 -2.58
N ARG A 61 3.13 -9.62 -2.33
CA ARG A 61 2.60 -10.99 -2.15
C ARG A 61 2.96 -11.96 -3.28
N CYS A 62 3.30 -11.48 -4.48
CA CYS A 62 3.67 -12.32 -5.62
C CYS A 62 5.15 -12.76 -5.64
N GLY A 63 5.93 -12.34 -4.65
CA GLY A 63 7.35 -12.67 -4.50
C GLY A 63 8.27 -11.45 -4.55
N ILE A 64 9.59 -11.70 -4.64
CA ILE A 64 10.61 -10.65 -4.72
C ILE A 64 10.59 -10.05 -6.11
N VAL A 65 9.87 -8.94 -6.25
CA VAL A 65 9.77 -8.19 -7.49
C VAL A 65 10.07 -6.72 -7.23
N ALA A 66 10.71 -6.07 -8.21
CA ALA A 66 10.90 -4.62 -8.23
C ALA A 66 9.56 -3.94 -8.58
N ARG A 67 9.50 -3.11 -9.63
CA ARG A 67 8.33 -2.29 -9.99
C ARG A 67 7.03 -3.05 -10.26
N ARG A 68 7.12 -4.36 -10.53
CA ARG A 68 5.95 -5.21 -10.79
C ARG A 68 4.97 -5.27 -9.61
N HIS A 69 5.41 -5.10 -8.35
CA HIS A 69 4.48 -5.13 -7.21
C HIS A 69 3.39 -4.06 -7.31
N ALA A 70 3.67 -2.88 -7.88
CA ALA A 70 2.68 -1.83 -8.04
C ALA A 70 1.49 -2.30 -8.92
N ILE A 71 1.79 -2.95 -10.05
CA ILE A 71 0.79 -3.46 -11.00
C ILE A 71 0.05 -4.67 -10.42
N GLU A 72 0.76 -5.59 -9.76
CA GLU A 72 0.13 -6.77 -9.15
C GLU A 72 -0.78 -6.37 -7.98
N GLY A 73 -0.37 -5.39 -7.16
CA GLY A 73 -1.17 -4.80 -6.10
C GLY A 73 -2.42 -4.13 -6.65
N TYR A 74 -2.28 -3.30 -7.68
CA TYR A 74 -3.42 -2.66 -8.37
C TYR A 74 -4.45 -3.69 -8.86
N LYS A 75 -4.01 -4.71 -9.61
CA LYS A 75 -4.89 -5.76 -10.14
C LYS A 75 -5.57 -6.54 -9.01
N PHE A 76 -4.82 -6.87 -7.97
CA PHE A 76 -5.33 -7.62 -6.84
C PHE A 76 -6.41 -6.84 -6.09
N MET A 77 -6.17 -5.56 -5.83
CA MET A 77 -7.10 -4.70 -5.09
C MET A 77 -8.36 -4.37 -5.88
N LEU A 78 -8.26 -4.21 -7.21
CA LEU A 78 -9.45 -4.12 -8.06
C LEU A 78 -10.32 -5.37 -8.01
N LYS A 79 -9.73 -6.57 -8.03
CA LYS A 79 -10.50 -7.82 -7.92
C LYS A 79 -11.25 -7.94 -6.58
N LYS A 80 -10.75 -7.30 -5.52
CA LYS A 80 -11.42 -7.22 -4.22
C LYS A 80 -12.43 -6.08 -4.11
N GLY A 81 -12.56 -5.25 -5.14
CA GLY A 81 -13.43 -4.07 -5.13
C GLY A 81 -12.87 -2.89 -4.32
N TRP A 82 -11.57 -2.88 -4.01
CA TRP A 82 -10.92 -1.84 -3.21
C TRP A 82 -10.16 -0.87 -4.11
N ASP A 83 -10.90 -0.11 -4.92
CA ASP A 83 -10.39 0.80 -5.94
C ASP A 83 -9.47 1.90 -5.40
N GLU A 84 -9.67 2.34 -4.15
CA GLU A 84 -8.82 3.38 -3.55
C GLU A 84 -7.44 2.84 -3.20
N VAL A 85 -7.39 1.63 -2.64
CA VAL A 85 -6.13 0.93 -2.39
C VAL A 85 -5.42 0.64 -3.71
N ALA A 86 -6.16 0.18 -4.72
CA ALA A 86 -5.61 -0.10 -6.03
C ALA A 86 -4.88 1.13 -6.60
N ARG A 87 -5.50 2.32 -6.55
CA ARG A 87 -4.85 3.55 -7.01
C ARG A 87 -3.55 3.82 -6.27
N ILE A 88 -3.52 3.68 -4.94
CA ILE A 88 -2.30 3.86 -4.14
C ILE A 88 -1.22 2.84 -4.51
N CYS A 89 -1.56 1.56 -4.70
CA CYS A 89 -0.60 0.57 -5.17
C CYS A 89 0.09 1.00 -6.47
N LEU A 90 -0.66 1.60 -7.41
CA LEU A 90 -0.13 2.03 -8.69
C LEU A 90 0.71 3.31 -8.60
N THR A 91 0.33 4.26 -7.74
CA THR A 91 0.87 5.63 -7.77
C THR A 91 1.89 5.95 -6.68
N HIS A 92 2.01 5.15 -5.61
CA HIS A 92 2.83 5.51 -4.44
C HIS A 92 4.33 5.72 -4.76
N SER A 93 4.85 5.11 -5.82
CA SER A 93 6.24 5.27 -6.28
C SER A 93 6.45 6.51 -7.17
N PHE A 94 5.38 7.24 -7.51
CA PHE A 94 5.39 8.41 -8.38
C PHE A 94 4.91 9.66 -7.61
N PRO A 95 5.77 10.28 -6.77
CA PRO A 95 5.38 11.42 -5.94
C PRO A 95 5.09 12.69 -6.74
N VAL A 96 5.50 12.72 -8.01
CA VAL A 96 5.27 13.82 -8.96
C VAL A 96 4.84 13.22 -10.31
N PRO A 97 4.11 13.98 -11.15
CA PRO A 97 3.66 13.54 -12.47
C PRO A 97 4.81 13.57 -13.50
N ASP A 98 5.95 12.97 -13.15
CA ASP A 98 7.14 12.85 -13.97
C ASP A 98 7.74 11.45 -13.77
N PHE A 99 7.58 10.61 -14.79
CA PHE A 99 8.04 9.22 -14.76
C PHE A 99 9.56 9.10 -14.58
N ASN A 100 10.34 10.13 -14.97
CA ASN A 100 11.79 10.09 -14.82
C ASN A 100 12.26 10.35 -13.38
N LYS A 101 11.36 10.79 -12.50
CA LYS A 101 11.62 11.04 -11.07
C LYS A 101 11.20 9.88 -10.17
N GLU A 102 10.92 8.71 -10.75
CA GLU A 102 10.67 7.49 -10.01
C GLU A 102 11.90 7.10 -9.16
N ILE A 103 11.66 6.69 -7.91
CA ILE A 103 12.73 6.40 -6.92
C ILE A 103 13.26 4.95 -7.08
N GLY A 104 12.56 4.08 -7.81
CA GLY A 104 12.94 2.69 -8.06
C GLY A 104 13.81 2.50 -9.31
N LYS A 105 15.07 2.11 -9.15
CA LYS A 105 15.92 1.61 -10.25
C LYS A 105 15.71 0.11 -10.45
N ASN A 106 15.68 -0.33 -11.71
CA ASN A 106 15.64 -1.77 -12.08
C ASN A 106 16.92 -2.49 -11.66
#